data_AF-A0A1T2L8G0-F1
#
_entry.id   AF-A0A1T2L8G0-F1
#
_cell.length_a   1.000
_cell.length_b   1.000
_cell.length_c   1.000
_cell.angle_alpha   90.00
_cell.angle_beta   90.00
_cell.angle_gamma   90.00
#
_symmetry.space_group_name_H-M   'P 1'
#
loop_
_entity.id
_entity.type
_entity.pdbx_description
1 polymer ?
#
loop_
_entity_poly.entity_id
_entity_poly.type
_entity_poly.pdbx_seq_one_letter_code
_entity_poly.pdbx_strand_id
1 'polypeptide(L)'
;MVQRLSPEPTLLFEHFYALADKVLAAWDDEVSVGEDTNPCLITLAMQDLQEVIGALHDQYEVNPPEEEVTRCTDYGVQLFSEMSHLAAKAELEDEAIEIENICFPFALWGVRHGAELVTIEPIVNAIARLANSRQQPGFLEELYREVSEVMRATSIQLTQEATPLNLANPWRILLLNRAIIATRSHQVRLMDDAFSAIVEYLPDEASEFFREGMEQMALVNYPEHVREQMATWYQRYSGKPTLH
;
A
#
# COMPACT_ATOMS: atom_id res chain seq x y z
N MET A 1 17.86 -6.76 -15.11
CA MET A 1 17.62 -5.32 -14.89
C MET A 1 16.17 -5.23 -14.48
N VAL A 2 15.90 -5.11 -13.19
CA VAL A 2 14.54 -5.16 -12.67
C VAL A 2 13.96 -3.76 -12.78
N GLN A 3 12.75 -3.68 -13.32
CA GLN A 3 12.04 -2.43 -13.58
C GLN A 3 11.68 -1.81 -12.24
N ARG A 4 12.21 -0.61 -11.93
CA ARG A 4 11.75 0.14 -10.75
C ARG A 4 10.25 0.40 -10.91
N LEU A 5 9.47 0.14 -9.87
CA LEU A 5 8.01 0.29 -9.89
C LEU A 5 7.53 1.72 -9.65
N SER A 6 8.43 2.71 -9.63
CA SER A 6 8.04 4.12 -9.52
C SER A 6 8.03 4.74 -10.90
N PRO A 7 6.89 4.73 -11.60
CA PRO A 7 6.71 5.50 -12.82
C PRO A 7 6.78 6.99 -12.51
N GLU A 8 7.15 7.76 -13.53
CA GLU A 8 6.92 9.20 -13.54
C GLU A 8 5.42 9.48 -13.32
N PRO A 9 5.05 10.47 -12.50
CA PRO A 9 3.64 10.80 -12.23
C PRO A 9 2.81 10.98 -13.49
N THR A 10 3.40 11.51 -14.57
CA THR A 10 2.75 11.68 -15.86
C THR A 10 2.13 10.39 -16.40
N LEU A 11 2.83 9.26 -16.30
CA LEU A 11 2.31 7.97 -16.77
C LEU A 11 1.15 7.47 -15.90
N LEU A 12 1.16 7.80 -14.60
CA LEU A 12 0.07 7.47 -13.69
C LEU A 12 -1.18 8.29 -14.03
N PHE A 13 -1.03 9.58 -14.32
CA PHE A 13 -2.14 10.44 -14.74
C PHE A 13 -2.72 10.01 -16.08
N GLU A 14 -1.88 9.71 -17.08
CA GLU A 14 -2.35 9.16 -18.37
C GLU A 14 -3.16 7.87 -18.18
N HIS A 15 -2.68 6.96 -17.32
CA HIS A 15 -3.40 5.74 -17.01
C HIS A 15 -4.72 6.00 -16.29
N PHE A 16 -4.72 6.91 -15.31
CA PHE A 16 -5.92 7.34 -14.62
C PHE A 16 -6.97 7.90 -15.58
N TYR A 17 -6.61 8.82 -16.48
CA TYR A 17 -7.58 9.42 -17.41
C TYR A 17 -8.19 8.39 -18.35
N ALA A 18 -7.40 7.43 -18.84
CA ALA A 18 -7.91 6.35 -19.67
C ALA A 18 -8.95 5.47 -18.94
N LEU A 19 -8.82 5.30 -17.62
CA LEU A 19 -9.81 4.60 -16.79
C LEU A 19 -11.01 5.50 -16.48
N ALA A 20 -10.76 6.76 -16.10
CA ALA A 20 -11.79 7.75 -15.79
C ALA A 20 -12.75 7.98 -16.97
N ASP A 21 -12.24 7.99 -18.20
CA ASP A 21 -13.07 8.12 -19.42
C ASP A 21 -14.10 6.98 -19.53
N LYS A 22 -13.72 5.75 -19.14
CA LYS A 22 -14.65 4.62 -19.13
C LYS A 22 -15.71 4.78 -18.05
N VAL A 23 -15.30 5.22 -16.86
CA VAL A 23 -16.21 5.47 -15.74
C VAL A 23 -17.22 6.56 -16.10
N LEU A 24 -16.75 7.67 -16.67
CA LEU A 24 -17.59 8.75 -17.19
C LEU A 24 -18.59 8.27 -18.24
N ALA A 25 -18.16 7.43 -19.18
CA ALA A 25 -19.03 6.90 -20.23
C ALA A 25 -20.11 5.95 -19.71
N ALA A 26 -19.85 5.26 -18.59
CA ALA A 26 -20.78 4.35 -17.95
C ALA A 26 -21.64 5.03 -16.85
N TRP A 27 -21.31 6.25 -16.46
CA TRP A 27 -21.95 6.94 -15.34
C TRP A 27 -23.36 7.40 -15.69
N ASP A 28 -24.33 7.04 -14.85
CA ASP A 28 -25.72 7.46 -14.96
C ASP A 28 -26.06 8.48 -13.86
N ASP A 29 -26.18 9.75 -14.25
CA ASP A 29 -26.51 10.86 -13.34
C ASP A 29 -27.90 10.71 -12.70
N GLU A 30 -28.82 9.94 -13.29
CA GLU A 30 -30.16 9.73 -12.74
C GLU A 30 -30.16 8.80 -11.51
N VAL A 31 -29.15 7.92 -11.39
CA VAL A 31 -28.98 7.01 -10.24
C VAL A 31 -28.30 7.71 -9.05
N SER A 32 -27.61 8.83 -9.32
CA SER A 32 -26.70 9.51 -8.37
C SER A 32 -27.30 10.79 -7.75
N VAL A 33 -28.62 10.92 -7.75
CA VAL A 33 -29.33 12.10 -7.23
C VAL A 33 -29.05 12.26 -5.72
N GLY A 34 -28.31 13.31 -5.37
CA GLY A 34 -27.97 13.67 -3.99
C GLY A 34 -26.52 13.38 -3.59
N GLU A 35 -25.66 12.95 -4.52
CA GLU A 35 -24.22 12.84 -4.28
C GLU A 35 -23.49 14.17 -4.50
N ASP A 36 -22.61 14.54 -3.56
CA ASP A 36 -21.80 15.77 -3.63
C ASP A 36 -20.60 15.64 -4.60
N THR A 37 -20.37 14.44 -5.15
CA THR A 37 -19.26 14.15 -6.08
C THR A 37 -19.72 13.25 -7.23
N ASN A 38 -19.01 13.33 -8.36
CA ASN A 38 -19.24 12.49 -9.54
C ASN A 38 -17.92 12.35 -10.33
N PRO A 39 -17.82 11.41 -11.29
CA PRO A 39 -16.57 11.16 -12.02
C PRO A 39 -16.02 12.39 -12.75
N CYS A 40 -16.90 13.30 -13.21
CA CYS A 40 -16.47 14.52 -13.90
C CYS A 40 -15.75 15.47 -12.94
N LEU A 41 -16.31 15.68 -11.75
CA LEU A 41 -15.69 16.52 -10.71
C LEU A 41 -14.33 15.96 -10.26
N ILE A 42 -14.22 14.64 -10.08
CA ILE A 42 -12.95 13.99 -9.72
C ILE A 42 -11.92 14.13 -10.84
N THR A 43 -12.34 14.00 -12.10
CA THR A 43 -11.46 14.16 -13.26
C THR A 43 -10.91 15.58 -13.35
N LEU A 44 -11.76 16.60 -13.15
CA LEU A 44 -11.34 18.00 -13.10
C LEU A 44 -10.37 18.27 -11.94
N ALA A 45 -10.68 17.78 -10.75
CA ALA A 45 -9.79 17.89 -9.59
C ALA A 45 -8.42 17.23 -9.83
N MET A 46 -8.39 16.09 -10.54
CA MET A 46 -7.14 15.44 -10.91
C MET A 46 -6.33 16.25 -11.92
N GLN A 47 -6.99 16.93 -12.87
CA GLN A 47 -6.32 17.87 -13.80
C GLN A 47 -5.67 19.02 -13.05
N ASP A 48 -6.40 19.65 -12.13
CA ASP A 48 -5.87 20.71 -11.28
C ASP A 48 -4.66 20.21 -10.46
N LEU A 49 -4.74 19.00 -9.88
CA LEU A 49 -3.63 18.40 -9.15
C LEU A 49 -2.41 18.14 -10.05
N GLN A 50 -2.61 17.64 -11.26
CA GLN A 50 -1.52 17.42 -12.21
C GLN A 50 -0.83 18.73 -12.57
N GLU A 51 -1.59 19.80 -12.80
CA GLU A 51 -1.03 21.14 -13.06
C GLU A 51 -0.20 21.64 -11.88
N VAL A 52 -0.69 21.46 -10.65
CA VAL A 52 0.06 21.84 -9.43
C VAL A 52 1.35 21.04 -9.31
N ILE A 53 1.32 19.71 -9.50
CA ILE A 53 2.53 18.88 -9.44
C ILE A 53 3.52 19.26 -10.55
N GLY A 54 3.05 19.57 -11.75
CA GLY A 54 3.88 20.07 -12.85
C GLY A 54 4.56 21.38 -12.49
N ALA A 55 3.81 22.34 -11.94
CA ALA A 55 4.35 23.63 -11.50
C ALA A 55 5.38 23.47 -10.35
N LEU A 56 5.15 22.55 -9.41
CA LEU A 56 6.10 22.23 -8.35
C LEU A 56 7.42 21.69 -8.92
N HIS A 57 7.34 20.81 -9.91
CA HIS A 57 8.52 20.27 -10.57
C HIS A 57 9.32 21.36 -11.32
N ASP A 58 8.62 22.23 -12.06
CA ASP A 58 9.24 23.34 -12.80
C ASP A 58 9.88 24.37 -11.87
N GLN A 59 9.27 24.63 -10.71
CA GLN A 59 9.75 25.62 -9.74
C GLN A 59 10.90 25.08 -8.88
N TYR A 60 10.88 23.78 -8.57
CA TYR A 60 11.82 23.13 -7.65
C TYR A 60 12.42 21.87 -8.28
N GLU A 61 13.39 22.05 -9.19
CA GLU A 61 14.05 20.97 -9.96
C GLU A 61 14.52 19.76 -9.13
N VAL A 62 14.89 19.95 -7.85
CA VAL A 62 15.55 18.90 -7.04
C VAL A 62 14.93 18.71 -5.65
N ASN A 63 14.15 19.67 -5.13
CA ASN A 63 13.61 19.54 -3.76
C ASN A 63 12.38 20.44 -3.53
N PRO A 64 11.18 20.04 -3.97
CA PRO A 64 9.95 20.76 -3.65
C PRO A 64 9.68 20.77 -2.13
N PRO A 65 8.92 21.76 -1.61
CA PRO A 65 8.57 21.80 -0.19
C PRO A 65 7.81 20.54 0.24
N GLU A 66 8.30 19.84 1.27
CA GLU A 66 7.73 18.57 1.76
C GLU A 66 6.23 18.68 2.10
N GLU A 67 5.79 19.82 2.64
CA GLU A 67 4.39 20.09 2.96
C GLU A 67 3.50 20.13 1.69
N GLU A 68 4.00 20.70 0.59
CA GLU A 68 3.28 20.78 -0.66
C GLU A 68 3.21 19.40 -1.34
N VAL A 69 4.32 18.65 -1.34
CA VAL A 69 4.35 17.27 -1.83
C VAL A 69 3.41 16.38 -1.02
N THR A 70 3.42 16.51 0.31
CA THR A 70 2.53 15.79 1.23
C THR A 70 1.07 16.06 0.87
N ARG A 71 0.69 17.34 0.73
CA ARG A 71 -0.67 17.73 0.35
C ARG A 71 -1.08 17.18 -1.01
N CYS A 72 -0.21 17.27 -2.01
CA CYS A 72 -0.50 16.76 -3.35
C CYS A 72 -0.63 15.23 -3.35
N THR A 73 0.21 14.54 -2.58
CA THR A 73 0.21 13.08 -2.47
C THR A 73 -1.06 12.59 -1.79
N ASP A 74 -1.41 13.16 -0.63
CA ASP A 74 -2.62 12.78 0.11
C ASP A 74 -3.89 13.08 -0.70
N TYR A 75 -3.96 14.25 -1.34
CA TYR A 75 -5.10 14.60 -2.18
C TYR A 75 -5.23 13.68 -3.40
N GLY A 76 -4.13 13.35 -4.08
CA GLY A 76 -4.18 12.42 -5.21
C GLY A 76 -4.64 11.02 -4.79
N VAL A 77 -4.16 10.50 -3.65
CA VAL A 77 -4.62 9.22 -3.10
C VAL A 77 -6.14 9.26 -2.80
N GLN A 78 -6.65 10.36 -2.25
CA GLN A 78 -8.09 10.54 -2.03
C GLN A 78 -8.88 10.54 -3.34
N LEU A 79 -8.43 11.29 -4.36
CA LEU A 79 -9.10 11.34 -5.66
C LEU A 79 -9.11 9.98 -6.37
N PHE A 80 -8.02 9.21 -6.32
CA PHE A 80 -8.00 7.84 -6.85
C PHE A 80 -8.98 6.94 -6.12
N SER A 81 -9.00 7.01 -4.77
CA SER A 81 -9.92 6.23 -3.95
C SER A 81 -11.39 6.56 -4.26
N GLU A 82 -11.73 7.85 -4.38
CA GLU A 82 -13.08 8.30 -4.74
C GLU A 82 -13.48 7.85 -6.14
N MET A 83 -12.61 8.00 -7.15
CA MET A 83 -12.89 7.51 -8.50
C MET A 83 -13.06 5.98 -8.53
N SER A 84 -12.25 5.23 -7.78
CA SER A 84 -12.39 3.77 -7.67
C SER A 84 -13.75 3.37 -7.09
N HIS A 85 -14.22 4.08 -6.05
CA HIS A 85 -15.55 3.86 -5.47
C HIS A 85 -16.67 4.18 -6.47
N LEU A 86 -16.54 5.25 -7.24
CA LEU A 86 -17.50 5.61 -8.29
C LEU A 86 -17.50 4.56 -9.43
N ALA A 87 -16.34 4.06 -9.83
CA ALA A 87 -16.23 2.97 -10.81
C ALA A 87 -16.95 1.70 -10.33
N ALA A 88 -16.75 1.31 -9.06
CA ALA A 88 -17.42 0.17 -8.47
C ALA A 88 -18.95 0.34 -8.43
N LYS A 89 -19.44 1.56 -8.11
CA LYS A 89 -20.88 1.89 -8.17
C LYS A 89 -21.46 1.78 -9.59
N ALA A 90 -20.66 2.12 -10.60
CA ALA A 90 -21.02 1.96 -12.00
C ALA A 90 -20.88 0.51 -12.51
N GLU A 91 -20.70 -0.47 -11.60
CA GLU A 91 -20.49 -1.89 -11.92
C GLU A 91 -19.22 -2.17 -12.75
N LEU A 92 -18.24 -1.26 -12.71
CA LEU A 92 -16.94 -1.40 -13.37
C LEU A 92 -15.88 -1.88 -12.37
N GLU A 93 -16.02 -3.12 -11.91
CA GLU A 93 -15.17 -3.71 -10.86
C GLU A 93 -13.68 -3.77 -11.25
N ASP A 94 -13.38 -4.13 -12.50
CA ASP A 94 -12.01 -4.19 -13.01
C ASP A 94 -11.37 -2.79 -13.05
N GLU A 95 -12.08 -1.78 -13.56
CA GLU A 95 -11.62 -0.39 -13.55
C GLU A 95 -11.44 0.13 -12.12
N ALA A 96 -12.35 -0.19 -11.18
CA ALA A 96 -12.22 0.21 -9.79
C ALA A 96 -10.93 -0.32 -9.16
N ILE A 97 -10.61 -1.59 -9.41
CA ILE A 97 -9.37 -2.23 -8.94
C ILE A 97 -8.14 -1.56 -9.56
N GLU A 98 -8.15 -1.33 -10.88
CA GLU A 98 -7.03 -0.73 -11.59
C GLU A 98 -6.80 0.73 -11.18
N ILE A 99 -7.87 1.50 -10.93
CA ILE A 99 -7.77 2.87 -10.39
C ILE A 99 -7.13 2.84 -8.99
N GLU A 100 -7.59 1.98 -8.09
CA GLU A 100 -7.02 1.90 -6.74
C GLU A 100 -5.56 1.39 -6.78
N ASN A 101 -5.20 0.55 -7.76
CA ASN A 101 -3.83 0.10 -7.96
C ASN A 101 -2.85 1.25 -8.27
N ILE A 102 -3.32 2.41 -8.73
CA ILE A 102 -2.51 3.62 -8.96
C ILE A 102 -2.03 4.23 -7.63
N CYS A 103 -2.77 4.05 -6.54
CA CYS A 103 -2.45 4.64 -5.23
C CYS A 103 -1.04 4.28 -4.74
N PHE A 104 -0.60 3.03 -4.92
CA PHE A 104 0.72 2.60 -4.47
C PHE A 104 1.89 3.27 -5.22
N PRO A 105 2.01 3.18 -6.56
CA PRO A 105 3.08 3.85 -7.27
C PRO A 105 3.04 5.38 -7.12
N PHE A 106 1.86 5.99 -7.02
CA PHE A 106 1.74 7.43 -6.78
C PHE A 106 2.24 7.82 -5.39
N ALA A 107 1.83 7.09 -4.35
CA ALA A 107 2.34 7.33 -3.01
C ALA A 107 3.85 7.11 -2.91
N LEU A 108 4.39 6.09 -3.59
CA LEU A 108 5.83 5.85 -3.63
C LEU A 108 6.60 7.01 -4.28
N TRP A 109 6.04 7.63 -5.33
CA TRP A 109 6.59 8.86 -5.88
C TRP A 109 6.60 9.98 -4.82
N GLY A 110 5.49 10.22 -4.13
CA GLY A 110 5.38 11.25 -3.10
C GLY A 110 6.40 11.04 -1.98
N VAL A 111 6.50 9.82 -1.45
CA VAL A 111 7.46 9.43 -0.40
C VAL A 111 8.90 9.70 -0.81
N ARG A 112 9.25 9.44 -2.08
CA ARG A 112 10.60 9.71 -2.61
C ARG A 112 10.90 11.20 -2.79
N HIS A 113 9.88 12.05 -2.73
CA HIS A 113 9.97 13.51 -2.71
C HIS A 113 9.67 14.10 -1.32
N GLY A 114 9.68 13.27 -0.26
CA GLY A 114 9.57 13.72 1.13
C GLY A 114 8.14 13.83 1.66
N ALA A 115 7.13 13.25 0.98
CA ALA A 115 5.77 13.23 1.50
C ALA A 115 5.65 12.39 2.78
N GLU A 116 4.91 12.91 3.76
CA GLU A 116 4.34 12.12 4.86
C GLU A 116 2.98 11.55 4.42
N LEU A 117 2.69 10.29 4.74
CA LEU A 117 1.45 9.62 4.36
C LEU A 117 0.46 9.57 5.52
N VAL A 118 -0.70 10.20 5.32
CA VAL A 118 -1.82 10.22 6.29
C VAL A 118 -2.94 9.28 5.88
N THR A 119 -3.21 9.13 4.59
CA THR A 119 -4.20 8.17 4.06
C THR A 119 -3.48 6.98 3.42
N ILE A 120 -3.47 5.82 4.09
CA ILE A 120 -2.74 4.64 3.58
C ILE A 120 -3.60 3.43 3.23
N GLU A 121 -4.89 3.39 3.58
CA GLU A 121 -5.75 2.22 3.29
C GLU A 121 -5.76 1.83 1.80
N PRO A 122 -5.99 2.76 0.83
CA PRO A 122 -5.96 2.40 -0.59
C PRO A 122 -4.59 1.91 -1.06
N ILE A 123 -3.51 2.44 -0.46
CA ILE A 123 -2.13 2.04 -0.74
C ILE A 123 -1.89 0.60 -0.25
N VAL A 124 -2.35 0.28 0.96
CA VAL A 124 -2.23 -1.05 1.56
C VAL A 124 -2.99 -2.10 0.74
N ASN A 125 -4.19 -1.75 0.27
CA ASN A 125 -5.00 -2.61 -0.60
C ASN A 125 -4.29 -2.90 -1.93
N ALA A 126 -3.77 -1.86 -2.57
CA ALA A 126 -3.00 -1.99 -3.82
C ALA A 126 -1.75 -2.86 -3.63
N ILE A 127 -0.99 -2.66 -2.55
CA ILE A 127 0.17 -3.49 -2.18
C ILE A 127 -0.23 -4.96 -2.00
N ALA A 128 -1.33 -5.24 -1.29
CA ALA A 128 -1.80 -6.59 -1.06
C ALA A 128 -2.14 -7.31 -2.38
N ARG A 129 -2.85 -6.64 -3.29
CA ARG A 129 -3.14 -7.17 -4.63
C ARG A 129 -1.87 -7.39 -5.46
N LEU A 130 -0.94 -6.43 -5.43
CA LEU A 130 0.33 -6.54 -6.16
C LEU A 130 1.17 -7.72 -5.64
N ALA A 131 1.26 -7.89 -4.32
CA ALA A 131 1.93 -9.02 -3.70
C ALA A 131 1.26 -10.36 -4.08
N ASN A 132 -0.06 -10.41 -4.19
CA ASN A 132 -0.78 -11.64 -4.52
C ASN A 132 -0.74 -12.01 -6.01
N SER A 133 -0.65 -11.03 -6.91
CA SER A 133 -0.60 -11.27 -8.36
C SER A 133 0.74 -11.81 -8.86
N ARG A 134 1.83 -11.66 -8.09
CA ARG A 134 3.19 -12.06 -8.47
C ARG A 134 3.83 -12.98 -7.44
N GLN A 135 4.37 -14.11 -7.88
CA GLN A 135 5.02 -15.10 -7.00
C GLN A 135 6.56 -15.14 -7.12
N GLN A 136 7.14 -14.35 -8.02
CA GLN A 136 8.59 -14.39 -8.25
C GLN A 136 9.35 -13.83 -7.04
N PRO A 137 10.25 -14.60 -6.40
CA PRO A 137 10.92 -14.16 -5.18
C PRO A 137 11.69 -12.84 -5.33
N GLY A 138 12.37 -12.63 -6.46
CA GLY A 138 13.11 -11.40 -6.73
C GLY A 138 12.23 -10.16 -6.86
N PHE A 139 11.02 -10.30 -7.42
CA PHE A 139 10.04 -9.20 -7.45
C PHE A 139 9.56 -8.86 -6.04
N LEU A 140 9.28 -9.86 -5.22
CA LEU A 140 8.81 -9.67 -3.85
C LEU A 140 9.90 -9.05 -2.94
N GLU A 141 11.18 -9.33 -3.21
CA GLU A 141 12.28 -8.63 -2.56
C GLU A 141 12.29 -7.13 -2.87
N GLU A 142 11.98 -6.73 -4.10
CA GLU A 142 11.91 -5.32 -4.46
C GLU A 142 10.68 -4.65 -3.89
N LEU A 143 9.52 -5.30 -4.02
CA LEU A 143 8.28 -4.84 -3.40
C LEU A 143 8.45 -4.64 -1.89
N TYR A 144 9.17 -5.55 -1.21
CA TYR A 144 9.49 -5.39 0.21
C TYR A 144 10.22 -4.08 0.52
N ARG A 145 11.19 -3.68 -0.32
CA ARG A 145 11.96 -2.44 -0.12
C ARG A 145 11.06 -1.22 -0.28
N GLU A 146 10.20 -1.22 -1.31
CA GLU A 146 9.28 -0.11 -1.59
C GLU A 146 8.18 0.01 -0.54
N VAL A 147 7.61 -1.13 -0.10
CA VAL A 147 6.69 -1.17 1.05
C VAL A 147 7.36 -0.64 2.31
N SER A 148 8.66 -0.93 2.51
CA SER A 148 9.42 -0.40 3.64
C SER A 148 9.67 1.11 3.52
N GLU A 149 9.76 1.67 2.31
CA GLU A 149 9.81 3.12 2.09
C GLU A 149 8.47 3.75 2.50
N VAL A 150 7.35 3.23 1.98
CA VAL A 150 5.99 3.67 2.33
C VAL A 150 5.76 3.63 3.83
N MET A 151 6.08 2.50 4.48
CA MET A 151 5.85 2.31 5.91
C MET A 151 6.65 3.31 6.78
N ARG A 152 7.85 3.73 6.36
CA ARG A 152 8.64 4.75 7.08
C ARG A 152 8.09 6.16 6.90
N ALA A 153 7.38 6.42 5.82
CA ALA A 153 6.79 7.71 5.51
C ALA A 153 5.37 7.86 6.07
N THR A 154 4.77 6.79 6.61
CA THR A 154 3.48 6.87 7.30
C THR A 154 3.56 7.73 8.55
N SER A 155 2.54 8.56 8.77
CA SER A 155 2.49 9.46 9.91
C SER A 155 2.56 8.73 11.26
N ILE A 156 3.10 9.43 12.26
CA ILE A 156 3.21 8.91 13.63
C ILE A 156 1.81 8.63 14.23
N GLN A 157 0.81 9.43 13.85
CA GLN A 157 -0.57 9.29 14.35
C GLN A 157 -1.16 7.93 13.99
N LEU A 158 -1.06 7.52 12.72
CA LEU A 158 -1.54 6.21 12.27
C LEU A 158 -0.83 5.05 12.98
N THR A 159 0.46 5.23 13.26
CA THR A 159 1.28 4.24 13.98
C THR A 159 0.83 4.10 15.44
N GLN A 160 0.47 5.21 16.09
CA GLN A 160 0.01 5.22 17.49
C GLN A 160 -1.42 4.71 17.66
N GLU A 161 -2.26 4.82 16.62
CA GLU A 161 -3.63 4.30 16.61
C GLU A 161 -3.71 2.79 16.40
N ALA A 162 -2.58 2.14 16.06
CA ALA A 162 -2.50 0.69 15.98
C ALA A 162 -2.62 0.09 17.39
N THR A 163 -3.82 -0.38 17.71
CA THR A 163 -4.12 -1.04 18.98
C THR A 163 -4.64 -2.45 18.71
N PRO A 164 -4.50 -3.41 19.67
CA PRO A 164 -5.03 -4.77 19.52
C PRO A 164 -6.55 -4.84 19.26
N LEU A 165 -7.29 -3.78 19.58
CA LEU A 165 -8.73 -3.68 19.36
C LEU A 165 -9.08 -3.17 17.95
N ASN A 166 -8.16 -2.52 17.26
CA ASN A 166 -8.35 -1.97 15.92
C ASN A 166 -7.65 -2.83 14.86
N LEU A 167 -8.17 -4.05 14.64
CA LEU A 167 -7.60 -5.00 13.67
C LEU A 167 -7.63 -4.46 12.23
N ALA A 168 -8.55 -3.55 11.92
CA ALA A 168 -8.70 -2.91 10.62
C ALA A 168 -7.74 -1.73 10.42
N ASN A 169 -6.89 -1.38 11.40
CA ASN A 169 -5.92 -0.30 11.24
C ASN A 169 -5.01 -0.58 10.02
N PRO A 170 -4.98 0.33 9.02
CA PRO A 170 -4.23 0.11 7.79
C PRO A 170 -2.72 -0.06 8.00
N TRP A 171 -2.12 0.62 8.98
CA TRP A 171 -0.69 0.49 9.28
C TRP A 171 -0.35 -0.88 9.85
N ARG A 172 -1.20 -1.39 10.75
CA ARG A 172 -1.09 -2.77 11.26
C ARG A 172 -1.15 -3.79 10.10
N ILE A 173 -2.11 -3.62 9.19
CA ILE A 173 -2.24 -4.49 8.01
C ILE A 173 -1.00 -4.39 7.11
N LEU A 174 -0.47 -3.19 6.88
CA LEU A 174 0.76 -2.97 6.11
C LEU A 174 1.95 -3.72 6.73
N LEU A 175 2.11 -3.63 8.05
CA LEU A 175 3.17 -4.31 8.80
C LEU A 175 3.10 -5.83 8.63
N LEU A 176 1.90 -6.41 8.72
CA LEU A 176 1.67 -7.85 8.50
C LEU A 176 1.94 -8.25 7.04
N ASN A 177 1.42 -7.49 6.08
CA ASN A 177 1.65 -7.72 4.65
C ASN A 177 3.14 -7.68 4.31
N ARG A 178 3.89 -6.74 4.89
CA ARG A 178 5.34 -6.64 4.75
C ARG A 178 6.06 -7.91 5.21
N ALA A 179 5.66 -8.50 6.34
CA ALA A 179 6.24 -9.74 6.84
C ALA A 179 5.90 -10.96 5.96
N ILE A 180 4.69 -11.00 5.38
CA ILE A 180 4.29 -12.02 4.41
C ILE A 180 5.09 -11.89 3.10
N ILE A 181 5.25 -10.66 2.58
CA ILE A 181 6.07 -10.38 1.39
C ILE A 181 7.53 -10.82 1.65
N ALA A 182 8.10 -10.49 2.81
CA ALA A 182 9.44 -10.91 3.20
C ALA A 182 9.60 -12.43 3.16
N THR A 183 8.64 -13.15 3.74
CA THR A 183 8.63 -14.61 3.77
C THR A 183 8.58 -15.20 2.36
N ARG A 184 7.70 -14.66 1.51
CA ARG A 184 7.52 -15.11 0.11
C ARG A 184 8.68 -14.72 -0.82
N SER A 185 9.51 -13.75 -0.43
CA SER A 185 10.74 -13.42 -1.15
C SER A 185 11.86 -14.46 -0.96
N HIS A 186 11.70 -15.39 0.00
CA HIS A 186 12.70 -16.38 0.41
C HIS A 186 14.03 -15.79 0.92
N GLN A 187 14.07 -14.49 1.24
CA GLN A 187 15.24 -13.81 1.76
C GLN A 187 15.18 -13.71 3.28
N VAL A 188 15.91 -14.59 3.97
CA VAL A 188 15.95 -14.67 5.44
C VAL A 188 16.28 -13.34 6.11
N ARG A 189 17.19 -12.56 5.53
CA ARG A 189 17.53 -11.23 6.05
C ARG A 189 16.33 -10.27 6.08
N LEU A 190 15.43 -10.35 5.09
CA LEU A 190 14.21 -9.54 5.07
C LEU A 190 13.18 -10.05 6.06
N MET A 191 13.13 -11.38 6.26
CA MET A 191 12.28 -11.99 7.29
C MET A 191 12.68 -11.50 8.69
N ASP A 192 13.98 -11.52 9.02
CA ASP A 192 14.45 -11.05 10.32
C ASP A 192 14.06 -9.60 10.61
N ASP A 193 14.23 -8.72 9.63
CA ASP A 193 13.88 -7.30 9.75
C ASP A 193 12.35 -7.10 9.89
N ALA A 194 11.55 -7.86 9.13
CA ALA A 194 10.09 -7.78 9.23
C ALA A 194 9.55 -8.36 10.53
N PHE A 195 10.07 -9.51 10.97
CA PHE A 195 9.63 -10.20 12.17
C PHE A 195 10.03 -9.45 13.43
N SER A 196 11.20 -8.79 13.43
CA SER A 196 11.58 -7.87 14.50
C SER A 196 10.56 -6.76 14.67
N ALA A 197 10.11 -6.15 13.56
CA ALA A 197 9.09 -5.10 13.59
C ALA A 197 7.73 -5.62 14.10
N ILE A 198 7.33 -6.84 13.76
CA ILE A 198 6.11 -7.46 14.32
C ILE A 198 6.21 -7.58 15.84
N VAL A 199 7.34 -8.04 16.36
CA VAL A 199 7.53 -8.19 17.81
C VAL A 199 7.59 -6.84 18.52
N GLU A 200 8.20 -5.85 17.90
CA GLU A 200 8.34 -4.50 18.46
C GLU A 200 6.98 -3.79 18.54
N TYR A 201 6.20 -3.84 17.46
CA TYR A 201 5.00 -3.04 17.32
C TYR A 201 3.69 -3.79 17.62
N LEU A 202 3.66 -5.11 17.42
CA LEU A 202 2.50 -5.97 17.69
C LEU A 202 2.90 -7.13 18.64
N PRO A 203 3.45 -6.84 19.84
CA PRO A 203 3.99 -7.87 20.72
C PRO A 203 2.95 -8.91 21.17
N ASP A 204 1.68 -8.51 21.29
CA ASP A 204 0.58 -9.38 21.70
C ASP A 204 0.11 -10.31 20.58
N GLU A 205 0.42 -9.98 19.33
CA GLU A 205 0.03 -10.76 18.15
C GLU A 205 1.16 -11.63 17.60
N ALA A 206 2.40 -11.34 17.99
CA ALA A 206 3.59 -12.01 17.48
C ALA A 206 3.51 -13.55 17.62
N SER A 207 3.00 -14.07 18.74
CA SER A 207 2.89 -15.52 18.95
C SER A 207 1.94 -16.18 17.95
N GLU A 208 0.78 -15.56 17.71
CA GLU A 208 -0.22 -16.06 16.76
C GLU A 208 0.28 -15.92 15.32
N PHE A 209 0.91 -14.79 14.97
CA PHE A 209 1.52 -14.59 13.67
C PHE A 209 2.52 -15.70 13.31
N PHE A 210 3.44 -16.05 14.21
CA PHE A 210 4.40 -17.12 13.94
C PHE A 210 3.78 -18.52 13.96
N ARG A 211 2.72 -18.74 14.75
CA ARG A 211 1.95 -20.00 14.74
C ARG A 211 1.32 -20.21 13.37
N GLU A 212 0.61 -19.22 12.85
CA GLU A 212 0.01 -19.26 11.51
C GLU A 212 1.09 -19.40 10.43
N GLY A 213 2.21 -18.70 10.58
CA GLY A 213 3.36 -18.85 9.69
C GLY A 213 3.85 -20.30 9.60
N MET A 214 3.97 -21.01 10.72
CA MET A 214 4.34 -22.43 10.74
C MET A 214 3.30 -23.33 10.08
N GLU A 215 2.02 -23.06 10.27
CA GLU A 215 0.94 -23.79 9.58
C GLU A 215 1.02 -23.61 8.06
N GLN A 216 1.28 -22.39 7.60
CA GLN A 216 1.48 -22.11 6.17
C GLN A 216 2.73 -22.81 5.61
N MET A 217 3.82 -22.90 6.38
CA MET A 217 5.04 -23.64 5.99
C MET A 217 4.79 -25.15 5.80
N ALA A 218 3.77 -25.72 6.45
CA ALA A 218 3.39 -27.11 6.29
C ALA A 218 2.53 -27.35 5.03
N LEU A 219 1.82 -26.32 4.57
CA LEU A 219 0.95 -26.37 3.38
C LEU A 219 1.70 -26.03 2.09
N VAL A 220 2.70 -25.15 2.17
CA VAL A 220 3.43 -24.61 1.02
C VAL A 220 4.87 -25.14 1.00
N ASN A 221 5.35 -25.53 -0.19
CA ASN A 221 6.71 -26.09 -0.37
C ASN A 221 7.80 -24.99 -0.36
N TYR A 222 7.95 -24.30 0.78
CA TYR A 222 9.00 -23.29 0.97
C TYR A 222 10.40 -23.95 1.07
N PRO A 223 11.45 -23.26 0.59
CA PRO A 223 12.84 -23.70 0.78
C PRO A 223 13.18 -23.96 2.26
N GLU A 224 14.10 -24.88 2.51
CA GLU A 224 14.49 -25.30 3.86
C GLU A 224 14.94 -24.13 4.74
N HIS A 225 15.79 -23.24 4.20
CA HIS A 225 16.29 -22.09 4.95
C HIS A 225 15.17 -21.11 5.39
N VAL A 226 14.08 -21.00 4.62
CA VAL A 226 12.90 -20.19 4.99
C VAL A 226 12.12 -20.84 6.12
N ARG A 227 11.92 -22.17 6.03
CA ARG A 227 11.21 -22.96 7.06
C ARG A 227 11.97 -22.94 8.39
N GLU A 228 13.28 -23.11 8.36
CA GLU A 228 14.15 -23.02 9.54
C GLU A 228 14.09 -21.64 10.19
N GLN A 229 14.06 -20.58 9.38
CA GLN A 229 13.95 -19.23 9.88
C GLN A 229 12.61 -18.99 10.59
N MET A 230 11.49 -19.39 9.96
CA MET A 230 10.16 -19.32 10.58
C MET A 230 10.10 -20.12 11.89
N ALA A 231 10.66 -21.33 11.90
CA ALA A 231 10.69 -22.17 13.10
C ALA A 231 11.51 -21.54 14.24
N THR A 232 12.62 -20.87 13.91
CA THR A 232 13.47 -20.18 14.89
C THR A 232 12.71 -19.03 15.58
N TRP A 233 12.00 -18.21 14.79
CA TRP A 233 11.17 -17.13 15.34
C TRP A 233 9.96 -17.67 16.10
N TYR A 234 9.28 -18.70 15.57
CA TYR A 234 8.19 -19.38 16.28
C TYR A 234 8.63 -19.88 17.65
N GLN A 235 9.71 -20.68 17.74
CA GLN A 235 10.21 -21.20 19.03
C GLN A 235 10.56 -20.10 20.04
N ARG A 236 11.07 -18.95 19.56
CA ARG A 236 11.43 -17.82 20.40
C ARG A 236 10.21 -17.13 21.02
N TYR A 237 9.09 -17.08 20.30
CA TYR A 237 7.90 -16.30 20.70
C TYR A 237 6.66 -17.14 21.01
N SER A 238 6.69 -18.46 20.77
CA SER A 238 5.65 -19.41 21.17
C SER A 238 5.67 -19.75 22.68
N GLY A 239 6.66 -19.22 23.42
CA GLY A 239 7.02 -19.65 24.77
C GLY A 239 6.81 -18.65 25.91
N LYS A 240 5.92 -17.64 25.79
CA LYS A 240 5.53 -16.88 26.99
C LYS A 240 4.48 -17.69 27.77
N PRO A 241 4.71 -18.00 29.07
CA PRO A 241 3.68 -18.57 29.91
C PRO A 241 2.53 -17.57 29.98
N THR A 242 1.31 -18.02 29.69
CA THR A 242 0.09 -17.37 30.15
C THR A 242 0.21 -17.19 31.66
N LEU A 243 0.54 -15.98 32.11
CA LEU A 243 0.34 -15.61 33.50
C LEU A 243 -1.17 -15.61 33.73
N HIS A 244 -1.62 -16.64 34.44
CA HIS A 244 -2.96 -16.74 35.04
C HIS A 244 -3.16 -15.68 36.13
#